data_AF-A0A6N7B7N4-F1
#
_entry.id   AF-A0A6N7B7N4-F1
#
_cell.length_a   1.000
_cell.length_b   1.000
_cell.length_c   1.000
_cell.angle_alpha   90.00
_cell.angle_beta   90.00
_cell.angle_gamma   90.00
#
_symmetry.space_group_name_H-M   'P 1'
#
loop_
_entity.id
_entity.type
_entity.pdbx_description
1 polymer ?
#
loop_
_entity_poly.entity_id
_entity_poly.type
_entity_poly.pdbx_seq_one_letter_code
_entity_poly.pdbx_strand_id
1 'polypeptide(L)'
;MSHTPLKPPAQNMTSDDKPAINFDFNASMADIEKHLEEARRSTAHEFIEPQRSAFPTELQPPPMLAPSPPPAQPAAFESSFLAELARESAQKQGVNLSATQALQARSQRLHDALNRIVGFFTPLIQYANNMEPDISRSYRLDARTTYTRLKWRGAFVDARKQDISSTALLAHVTFSVNYCAPEPVLAARPWDQLEALKAELNNLKLKALDESELDSKRPKQEWLQVRLAPEFPVHLRFQANYDKGHIDVMSRNLLAFGISAYKLQPEEVTSAMLDDLGRVLLSRADKLPSALLPL
;
A
#
# COMPACT_ATOMS: atom_id res chain seq x y z
N MET A 1 -32.76 -59.85 -38.21
CA MET A 1 -31.64 -60.63 -37.63
C MET A 1 -30.36 -59.89 -38.04
N SER A 2 -29.49 -59.41 -37.16
CA SER A 2 -29.32 -59.75 -35.73
C SER A 2 -28.86 -58.56 -34.88
N HIS A 3 -29.06 -58.63 -33.56
CA HIS A 3 -28.42 -57.77 -32.55
C HIS A 3 -26.90 -58.07 -32.52
N THR A 4 -25.97 -57.30 -31.93
CA THR A 4 -25.87 -56.57 -30.62
C THR A 4 -24.53 -55.76 -30.67
N PRO A 5 -24.00 -55.05 -29.64
CA PRO A 5 -24.56 -54.57 -28.36
C PRO A 5 -24.27 -53.07 -28.04
N LEU A 6 -24.81 -52.60 -26.89
CA LEU A 6 -24.48 -51.30 -26.28
C LEU A 6 -23.02 -51.22 -25.77
N LYS A 7 -22.48 -49.99 -25.68
CA LYS A 7 -21.38 -49.62 -24.76
C LYS A 7 -21.78 -48.35 -23.96
N PRO A 8 -21.51 -48.27 -22.64
CA PRO A 8 -22.03 -47.22 -21.74
C PRO A 8 -21.26 -45.88 -21.83
N PRO A 9 -21.70 -44.79 -21.15
CA PRO A 9 -21.42 -43.42 -21.58
C PRO A 9 -20.01 -42.92 -21.22
N ALA A 10 -19.48 -42.02 -22.05
CA ALA A 10 -18.25 -41.29 -21.77
C ALA A 10 -18.50 -40.24 -20.67
N GLN A 11 -17.63 -40.29 -19.66
CA GLN A 11 -17.64 -39.50 -18.44
C GLN A 11 -17.57 -37.98 -18.69
N ASN A 12 -18.12 -37.20 -17.75
CA ASN A 12 -17.93 -35.75 -17.67
C ASN A 12 -16.44 -35.39 -17.72
N MET A 13 -16.01 -34.69 -18.78
CA MET A 13 -14.76 -33.93 -18.74
C MET A 13 -14.99 -32.61 -18.00
N THR A 14 -14.91 -32.66 -16.67
CA THR A 14 -14.58 -31.49 -15.89
C THR A 14 -13.11 -31.16 -16.12
N SER A 15 -12.86 -30.10 -16.90
CA SER A 15 -11.52 -29.51 -17.05
C SER A 15 -11.66 -28.00 -17.05
N ASP A 16 -12.01 -27.45 -15.89
CA ASP A 16 -11.81 -26.02 -15.58
C ASP A 16 -10.30 -25.81 -15.33
N ASP A 17 -9.52 -25.92 -16.40
CA ASP A 17 -8.06 -25.75 -16.38
C ASP A 17 -7.72 -24.31 -16.79
N LYS A 18 -8.18 -23.36 -15.97
CA LYS A 18 -7.65 -21.99 -16.03
C LYS A 18 -6.25 -22.03 -15.41
N PRO A 19 -5.19 -21.63 -16.12
CA PRO A 19 -3.87 -21.53 -15.51
C PRO A 19 -3.95 -20.48 -14.39
N ALA A 20 -3.91 -20.95 -13.15
CA ALA A 20 -3.82 -20.09 -11.99
C ALA A 20 -2.52 -19.30 -12.10
N ILE A 21 -2.63 -18.01 -12.38
CA ILE A 21 -1.51 -17.07 -12.33
C ILE A 21 -1.18 -16.89 -10.84
N ASN A 22 -0.44 -17.86 -10.27
CA ASN A 22 0.15 -17.79 -8.94
C ASN A 22 1.28 -16.74 -8.98
N PHE A 23 0.84 -15.48 -8.98
CA PHE A 23 1.69 -14.30 -8.91
C PHE A 23 2.13 -14.14 -7.47
N ASP A 24 3.42 -14.30 -7.18
CA ASP A 24 3.96 -14.02 -5.86
C ASP A 24 4.09 -12.50 -5.66
N PHE A 25 2.96 -11.90 -5.24
CA PHE A 25 2.84 -10.47 -4.98
C PHE A 25 3.80 -10.01 -3.87
N ASN A 26 4.21 -10.89 -2.95
CA ASN A 26 5.13 -10.51 -1.88
C ASN A 26 6.56 -10.36 -2.41
N ALA A 27 7.03 -11.32 -3.21
CA ALA A 27 8.36 -11.25 -3.84
C ALA A 27 8.51 -9.98 -4.70
N SER A 28 7.48 -9.63 -5.47
CA SER A 28 7.45 -8.41 -6.30
C SER A 28 7.52 -7.09 -5.52
N MET A 29 7.28 -7.11 -4.20
CA MET A 29 7.17 -5.91 -3.37
C MET A 29 8.36 -5.75 -2.42
N ALA A 30 9.09 -6.82 -2.11
CA ALA A 30 10.35 -6.77 -1.36
C ALA A 30 11.39 -5.86 -2.03
N ASP A 31 11.48 -5.88 -3.36
CA ASP A 31 12.34 -4.96 -4.13
C ASP A 31 11.94 -3.48 -3.97
N ILE A 32 10.64 -3.20 -3.87
CA ILE A 32 10.11 -1.83 -3.71
C ILE A 32 10.35 -1.35 -2.27
N GLU A 33 10.11 -2.21 -1.29
CA GLU A 33 10.35 -1.92 0.13
C GLU A 33 11.86 -1.72 0.40
N LYS A 34 12.72 -2.50 -0.25
CA LYS A 34 14.17 -2.29 -0.24
C LYS A 34 14.57 -0.94 -0.83
N HIS A 35 14.00 -0.54 -1.97
CA HIS A 35 14.31 0.76 -2.59
C HIS A 35 13.80 1.94 -1.76
N LEU A 36 12.64 1.78 -1.10
CA LEU A 36 12.13 2.74 -0.12
C LEU A 36 13.04 2.82 1.12
N GLU A 37 13.62 1.70 1.56
CA GLU A 37 14.58 1.67 2.66
C GLU A 37 15.94 2.28 2.28
N GLU A 38 16.37 2.14 1.02
CA GLU A 38 17.52 2.85 0.44
C GLU A 38 17.28 4.38 0.39
N ALA A 39 16.07 4.83 0.02
CA ALA A 39 15.67 6.23 0.07
C ALA A 39 15.57 6.78 1.52
N ARG A 40 15.03 5.99 2.46
CA ARG A 40 14.99 6.32 3.90
C ARG A 40 16.38 6.41 4.52
N ARG A 41 17.33 5.55 4.12
CA ARG A 41 18.73 5.64 4.55
C ARG A 41 19.41 6.89 4.01
N SER A 42 19.10 7.28 2.77
CA SER A 42 19.66 8.48 2.13
C SER A 42 19.19 9.79 2.78
N THR A 43 18.04 9.78 3.47
CA THR A 43 17.49 10.93 4.21
C THR A 43 17.85 10.93 5.71
N ALA A 44 18.60 9.93 6.20
CA ALA A 44 18.91 9.75 7.62
C ALA A 44 20.29 10.30 8.06
N HIS A 45 20.88 11.25 7.33
CA HIS A 45 22.18 11.87 7.68
C HIS A 45 22.15 13.38 7.90
N GLU A 46 21.01 14.05 7.73
CA GLU A 46 20.80 15.43 8.17
C GLU A 46 19.42 15.59 8.82
N PHE A 47 19.35 15.42 10.14
CA PHE A 47 19.07 16.57 11.01
C PHE A 47 19.42 16.32 12.48
N ILE A 48 19.86 17.38 13.14
CA ILE A 48 20.47 17.36 14.47
C ILE A 48 19.42 17.69 15.54
N GLU A 49 19.50 16.96 16.67
CA GLU A 49 18.67 17.15 17.86
C GLU A 49 19.03 18.45 18.63
N PRO A 50 18.04 19.24 19.10
CA PRO A 50 18.27 20.22 20.17
C PRO A 50 17.39 19.95 21.40
N GLN A 51 18.03 19.33 22.39
CA GLN A 51 17.91 19.51 23.84
C GLN A 51 16.61 20.04 24.48
N ARG A 52 16.11 19.20 25.38
CA ARG A 52 15.32 19.51 26.58
C ARG A 52 15.97 20.62 27.43
N SER A 53 15.17 21.53 27.98
CA SER A 53 15.56 22.41 29.11
C SER A 53 14.57 22.27 30.27
N ALA A 54 15.07 22.45 31.49
CA ALA A 54 14.33 22.30 32.76
C ALA A 54 14.45 23.58 33.63
N PHE A 55 14.12 23.47 34.93
CA PHE A 55 14.23 24.48 36.02
C PHE A 55 12.90 25.26 36.35
N PRO A 56 12.72 25.83 37.58
CA PRO A 56 12.04 25.10 38.69
C PRO A 56 11.14 25.93 39.68
N THR A 57 10.48 25.28 40.68
CA THR A 57 10.29 25.76 42.10
C THR A 57 9.28 26.95 42.37
N GLU A 58 8.51 27.13 43.49
CA GLU A 58 8.41 26.45 44.81
C GLU A 58 6.98 26.34 45.49
N LEU A 59 6.51 27.35 46.24
CA LEU A 59 5.50 27.38 47.34
C LEU A 59 4.71 28.74 47.33
N GLN A 60 3.60 29.04 48.05
CA GLN A 60 3.11 28.65 49.40
C GLN A 60 1.59 29.05 49.63
N PRO A 61 0.81 28.43 50.56
CA PRO A 61 -0.60 28.76 50.93
C PRO A 61 -0.73 29.54 52.29
N PRO A 62 -1.90 30.07 52.76
CA PRO A 62 -2.97 29.32 53.50
C PRO A 62 -4.38 30.03 53.48
N PRO A 63 -5.38 29.88 54.40
CA PRO A 63 -5.60 28.92 55.51
C PRO A 63 -7.00 28.25 55.63
N MET A 64 -7.01 27.10 56.33
CA MET A 64 -8.03 26.55 57.27
C MET A 64 -9.55 26.69 57.04
N LEU A 65 -10.24 25.54 56.95
CA LEU A 65 -11.33 25.18 57.87
C LEU A 65 -11.59 23.65 57.88
N ALA A 66 -11.68 23.07 59.08
CA ALA A 66 -12.11 21.71 59.41
C ALA A 66 -13.28 21.84 60.42
N PRO A 67 -14.07 20.78 60.80
CA PRO A 67 -13.78 19.34 60.66
C PRO A 67 -14.99 18.43 60.28
N SER A 68 -14.71 17.13 60.07
CA SER A 68 -15.57 15.99 60.47
C SER A 68 -14.84 14.64 60.22
N PRO A 69 -14.66 13.76 61.23
CA PRO A 69 -13.93 12.49 61.05
C PRO A 69 -14.85 11.26 60.87
N PRO A 70 -14.54 10.34 59.93
CA PRO A 70 -14.99 8.95 59.97
C PRO A 70 -14.08 8.06 60.84
N PRO A 71 -14.52 6.86 61.25
CA PRO A 71 -13.88 6.07 62.30
C PRO A 71 -12.58 5.37 61.88
N ALA A 72 -11.74 5.10 62.87
CA ALA A 72 -10.44 4.47 62.71
C ALA A 72 -10.51 3.06 62.10
N GLN A 73 -9.73 2.84 61.05
CA GLN A 73 -9.25 1.52 60.66
C GLN A 73 -7.86 1.30 61.31
N PRO A 74 -7.49 0.06 61.68
CA PRO A 74 -6.25 -0.21 62.38
C PRO A 74 -5.03 0.19 61.52
N ALA A 75 -4.09 0.89 62.14
CA ALA A 75 -2.87 1.35 61.47
C ALA A 75 -2.00 0.17 61.05
N ALA A 76 -2.12 -0.24 59.79
CA ALA A 76 -1.01 -0.87 59.10
C ALA A 76 0.18 0.10 59.08
N PHE A 77 1.40 -0.44 59.15
CA PHE A 77 2.63 0.34 58.96
C PHE A 77 2.79 0.73 57.48
N GLU A 78 1.90 1.58 56.96
CA GLU A 78 2.12 2.28 55.70
C GLU A 78 3.20 3.33 55.93
N SER A 79 4.45 2.93 55.67
CA SER A 79 5.56 3.89 55.64
C SER A 79 5.23 4.98 54.62
N SER A 80 5.57 6.24 54.93
CA SER A 80 5.29 7.38 54.04
C SER A 80 5.77 7.16 52.61
N PHE A 81 6.84 6.38 52.45
CA PHE A 81 7.42 5.95 51.18
C PHE A 81 6.53 4.99 50.37
N LEU A 82 5.79 4.07 51.00
CA LEU A 82 4.83 3.21 50.29
C LEU A 82 3.62 4.01 49.80
N ALA A 83 3.14 4.98 50.58
CA ALA A 83 2.08 5.89 50.16
C ALA A 83 2.53 6.81 49.00
N GLU A 84 3.80 7.22 48.99
CA GLU A 84 4.42 7.98 47.90
C GLU A 84 4.58 7.12 46.62
N LEU A 85 5.11 5.90 46.74
CA LEU A 85 5.18 4.94 45.63
C LEU A 85 3.80 4.57 45.07
N ALA A 86 2.78 4.46 45.91
CA ALA A 86 1.41 4.20 45.46
C ALA A 86 0.87 5.36 44.60
N ARG A 87 1.15 6.61 44.99
CA ARG A 87 0.80 7.80 44.19
C ARG A 87 1.58 7.86 42.88
N GLU A 88 2.89 7.62 42.92
CA GLU A 88 3.74 7.62 41.72
C GLU A 88 3.33 6.50 40.74
N SER A 89 3.01 5.31 41.26
CA SER A 89 2.49 4.18 40.50
C SER A 89 1.13 4.50 39.86
N ALA A 90 0.19 5.05 40.61
CA ALA A 90 -1.11 5.48 40.07
C ALA A 90 -0.96 6.55 38.98
N GLN A 91 -0.04 7.51 39.15
CA GLN A 91 0.25 8.52 38.13
C GLN A 91 0.87 7.92 36.86
N LYS A 92 1.85 7.03 37.00
CA LYS A 92 2.45 6.29 35.87
C LYS A 92 1.43 5.39 35.16
N GLN A 93 0.56 4.70 35.90
CA GLN A 93 -0.53 3.89 35.34
C GLN A 93 -1.53 4.75 34.57
N GLY A 94 -1.95 5.90 35.11
CA GLY A 94 -2.83 6.84 34.41
C GLY A 94 -2.24 7.36 33.09
N VAL A 95 -0.95 7.72 33.09
CA VAL A 95 -0.23 8.12 31.87
C VAL A 95 -0.18 6.96 30.86
N ASN A 96 0.20 5.75 31.29
CA ASN A 96 0.26 4.58 30.41
C ASN A 96 -1.11 4.21 29.81
N LEU A 97 -2.19 4.28 30.59
CA LEU A 97 -3.56 4.06 30.11
C LEU A 97 -3.95 5.10 29.05
N SER A 98 -3.67 6.39 29.29
CA SER A 98 -3.96 7.46 28.33
C SER A 98 -3.17 7.30 27.01
N ALA A 99 -1.89 6.91 27.09
CA ALA A 99 -1.06 6.64 25.93
C ALA A 99 -1.55 5.42 25.13
N THR A 100 -1.96 4.36 25.82
CA THR A 100 -2.54 3.15 25.21
C THR A 100 -3.84 3.48 24.49
N GLN A 101 -4.73 4.26 25.11
CA GLN A 101 -5.99 4.69 24.51
C GLN A 101 -5.77 5.58 23.28
N ALA A 102 -4.80 6.51 23.34
CA ALA A 102 -4.44 7.35 22.19
C ALA A 102 -3.91 6.52 21.00
N LEU A 103 -3.08 5.51 21.28
CA LEU A 103 -2.57 4.59 20.26
C LEU A 103 -3.71 3.76 19.63
N GLN A 104 -4.61 3.20 20.43
CA GLN A 104 -5.77 2.45 19.94
C GLN A 104 -6.66 3.31 19.03
N ALA A 105 -7.00 4.53 19.46
CA ALA A 105 -7.82 5.45 18.68
C ALA A 105 -7.16 5.85 17.35
N ARG A 106 -5.83 5.99 17.32
CA ARG A 106 -5.06 6.26 16.09
C ARG A 106 -5.09 5.06 15.13
N SER A 107 -4.87 3.85 15.66
CA SER A 107 -4.91 2.60 14.89
C SER A 107 -6.31 2.32 14.32
N GLN A 108 -7.37 2.66 15.05
CA GLN A 108 -8.75 2.56 14.58
C GLN A 108 -9.03 3.54 13.44
N ARG A 109 -8.59 4.81 13.53
CA ARG A 109 -8.71 5.77 12.40
C ARG A 109 -8.01 5.29 11.13
N LEU A 110 -6.80 4.73 11.26
CA LEU A 110 -6.08 4.11 10.13
C LEU A 110 -6.86 2.94 9.52
N HIS A 111 -7.42 2.06 10.36
CA HIS A 111 -8.24 0.94 9.92
C HIS A 111 -9.52 1.40 9.21
N ASP A 112 -10.23 2.38 9.75
CA ASP A 112 -11.44 2.96 9.15
C ASP A 112 -11.14 3.65 7.81
N ALA A 113 -10.01 4.35 7.71
CA ALA A 113 -9.55 4.95 6.46
C ALA A 113 -9.27 3.87 5.39
N LEU A 114 -8.59 2.78 5.74
CA LEU A 114 -8.40 1.65 4.81
C LEU A 114 -9.71 0.94 4.45
N ASN A 115 -10.65 0.80 5.39
CA ASN A 115 -12.00 0.26 5.11
C ASN A 115 -12.75 1.15 4.10
N ARG A 116 -12.66 2.49 4.19
CA ARG A 116 -13.23 3.41 3.18
C ARG A 116 -12.59 3.22 1.81
N ILE A 117 -11.27 3.08 1.75
CA ILE A 117 -10.52 2.80 0.51
C ILE A 117 -11.02 1.51 -0.15
N VAL A 118 -11.14 0.40 0.59
CA VAL A 118 -11.69 -0.88 0.08
C VAL A 118 -13.15 -0.70 -0.37
N GLY A 119 -13.96 -0.03 0.45
CA GLY A 119 -15.39 0.22 0.18
C GLY A 119 -15.65 1.08 -1.05
N PHE A 120 -14.69 1.93 -1.45
CA PHE A 120 -14.73 2.69 -2.70
C PHE A 120 -14.20 1.90 -3.90
N PHE A 121 -13.04 1.23 -3.76
CA PHE A 121 -12.44 0.49 -4.86
C PHE A 121 -13.28 -0.70 -5.31
N THR A 122 -13.96 -1.38 -4.39
CA THR A 122 -14.82 -2.54 -4.71
C THR A 122 -15.91 -2.21 -5.75
N PRO A 123 -16.80 -1.22 -5.54
CA PRO A 123 -17.78 -0.83 -6.56
C PRO A 123 -17.14 -0.17 -7.79
N LEU A 124 -16.06 0.63 -7.63
CA LEU A 124 -15.35 1.22 -8.78
C LEU A 124 -14.87 0.13 -9.75
N ILE A 125 -14.26 -0.94 -9.22
CA ILE A 125 -13.80 -2.09 -10.01
C ILE A 125 -14.99 -2.76 -10.72
N GLN A 126 -16.11 -2.99 -10.04
CA GLN A 126 -17.29 -3.60 -10.65
C GLN A 126 -17.82 -2.78 -11.82
N TYR A 127 -17.99 -1.46 -11.65
CA TYR A 127 -18.47 -0.60 -12.73
C TYR A 127 -17.44 -0.45 -13.87
N ALA A 128 -16.16 -0.29 -13.56
CA ALA A 128 -15.12 -0.12 -14.57
C ALA A 128 -14.87 -1.40 -15.37
N ASN A 129 -14.88 -2.58 -14.72
CA ASN A 129 -14.77 -3.88 -15.40
C ASN A 129 -16.00 -4.13 -16.31
N ASN A 130 -17.20 -3.70 -15.93
CA ASN A 130 -18.40 -3.85 -16.76
C ASN A 130 -18.45 -2.87 -17.94
N MET A 131 -17.80 -1.71 -17.82
CA MET A 131 -17.81 -0.66 -18.86
C MET A 131 -16.61 -0.75 -19.82
N GLU A 132 -15.53 -1.44 -19.44
CA GLU A 132 -14.23 -1.50 -20.14
C GLU A 132 -13.81 -0.18 -20.82
N PRO A 133 -13.75 0.95 -20.08
CA PRO A 133 -13.59 2.27 -20.68
C PRO A 133 -12.26 2.45 -21.42
N ASP A 134 -12.29 3.25 -22.48
CA ASP A 134 -11.09 3.75 -23.15
C ASP A 134 -10.32 4.72 -22.22
N ILE A 135 -9.02 4.52 -22.16
CA ILE A 135 -8.05 5.24 -21.32
C ILE A 135 -7.23 6.14 -22.25
N SER A 136 -7.59 7.43 -22.29
CA SER A 136 -6.96 8.42 -23.18
C SER A 136 -5.50 8.75 -22.82
N ARG A 137 -5.06 8.47 -21.58
CA ARG A 137 -3.69 8.73 -21.14
C ARG A 137 -2.68 7.93 -21.97
N SER A 138 -1.65 8.62 -22.43
CA SER A 138 -0.51 8.01 -23.11
C SER A 138 0.66 7.87 -22.15
N TYR A 139 1.28 6.69 -22.10
CA TYR A 139 2.44 6.42 -21.24
C TYR A 139 3.67 6.21 -22.13
N ARG A 140 4.74 6.97 -21.89
CA ARG A 140 5.96 6.94 -22.70
C ARG A 140 7.13 6.33 -21.92
N LEU A 141 7.62 5.18 -22.39
CA LEU A 141 8.77 4.48 -21.80
C LEU A 141 10.08 5.09 -22.28
N ASP A 142 10.14 5.45 -23.57
CA ASP A 142 11.34 6.00 -24.20
C ASP A 142 11.00 7.01 -25.31
N ALA A 143 12.02 7.65 -25.88
CA ALA A 143 11.92 8.47 -27.07
C ALA A 143 11.03 7.85 -28.18
N ARG A 144 11.09 6.52 -28.37
CA ARG A 144 10.38 5.79 -29.46
C ARG A 144 9.22 4.90 -29.00
N THR A 145 9.05 4.67 -27.70
CA THR A 145 8.18 3.61 -27.16
C THR A 145 7.10 4.21 -26.28
N THR A 146 5.85 4.14 -26.75
CA THR A 146 4.68 4.76 -26.09
C THR A 146 3.46 3.85 -26.16
N TYR A 147 2.85 3.58 -25.00
CA TYR A 147 1.54 2.95 -24.90
C TYR A 147 0.46 4.02 -25.08
N THR A 148 -0.43 3.81 -26.06
CA THR A 148 -1.52 4.74 -26.44
C THR A 148 -2.80 3.97 -26.75
N ARG A 149 -3.95 4.66 -26.78
CA ARG A 149 -5.27 4.06 -27.05
C ARG A 149 -5.56 2.87 -26.13
N LEU A 150 -5.20 3.04 -24.86
CA LEU A 150 -5.33 2.01 -23.84
C LEU A 150 -6.81 1.72 -23.55
N LYS A 151 -7.13 0.48 -23.19
CA LYS A 151 -8.47 0.06 -22.70
C LYS A 151 -8.35 -0.55 -21.32
N TRP A 152 -9.32 -0.33 -20.46
CA TRP A 152 -9.42 -1.02 -19.17
C TRP A 152 -9.66 -2.52 -19.37
N ARG A 153 -8.75 -3.37 -18.90
CA ARG A 153 -8.83 -4.85 -18.99
C ARG A 153 -8.73 -5.48 -17.60
N GLY A 154 -9.78 -5.24 -16.80
CA GLY A 154 -9.93 -5.82 -15.48
C GLY A 154 -9.06 -5.17 -14.40
N ALA A 155 -9.67 -5.03 -13.23
CA ALA A 155 -9.02 -4.63 -11.99
C ALA A 155 -9.44 -5.54 -10.82
N PHE A 156 -8.64 -5.54 -9.77
CA PHE A 156 -8.88 -6.25 -8.51
C PHE A 156 -8.37 -5.43 -7.32
N VAL A 157 -8.92 -5.71 -6.14
CA VAL A 157 -8.46 -5.18 -4.86
C VAL A 157 -8.22 -6.34 -3.89
N ASP A 158 -7.03 -6.38 -3.28
CA ASP A 158 -6.69 -7.28 -2.17
C ASP A 158 -6.59 -6.47 -0.87
N ALA A 159 -7.06 -7.03 0.23
CA ALA A 159 -7.07 -6.37 1.54
C ALA A 159 -6.49 -7.31 2.60
N ARG A 160 -5.27 -7.01 3.04
CA ARG A 160 -4.49 -7.86 3.95
C ARG A 160 -4.66 -7.37 5.39
N LYS A 161 -5.16 -8.27 6.24
CA LYS A 161 -5.20 -8.06 7.69
C LYS A 161 -3.88 -8.46 8.33
N GLN A 162 -3.57 -7.85 9.47
CA GLN A 162 -2.46 -8.20 10.35
C GLN A 162 -2.96 -8.23 11.79
N ASP A 163 -2.62 -9.31 12.50
CA ASP A 163 -2.92 -9.46 13.91
C ASP A 163 -1.90 -8.68 14.75
N ILE A 164 -2.21 -7.42 15.02
CA ILE A 164 -1.47 -6.59 15.98
C ILE A 164 -2.26 -6.60 17.29
N SER A 165 -1.91 -7.55 18.17
CA SER A 165 -2.45 -7.73 19.53
C SER A 165 -3.99 -7.72 19.64
N SER A 166 -4.60 -8.90 19.64
CA SER A 166 -6.03 -9.13 19.98
C SER A 166 -7.08 -8.42 19.11
N THR A 167 -6.72 -7.71 18.05
CA THR A 167 -7.65 -7.15 17.07
C THR A 167 -7.02 -7.21 15.67
N ALA A 168 -7.72 -7.86 14.73
CA ALA A 168 -7.27 -8.02 13.35
C ALA A 168 -7.48 -6.74 12.54
N LEU A 169 -6.48 -5.87 12.50
CA LEU A 169 -6.49 -4.60 11.76
C LEU A 169 -6.07 -4.81 10.29
N LEU A 170 -6.28 -3.82 9.42
CA LEU A 170 -5.84 -3.85 8.02
C LEU A 170 -4.41 -3.31 7.92
N ALA A 171 -3.45 -4.14 7.51
CA ALA A 171 -2.08 -3.68 7.29
C ALA A 171 -1.93 -2.94 5.96
N HIS A 172 -2.48 -3.51 4.88
CA HIS A 172 -2.45 -2.85 3.58
C HIS A 172 -3.60 -3.27 2.66
N VAL A 173 -3.89 -2.40 1.71
CA VAL A 173 -4.87 -2.58 0.63
C VAL A 173 -4.14 -2.39 -0.68
N THR A 174 -4.20 -3.37 -1.58
CA THR A 174 -3.55 -3.32 -2.90
C THR A 174 -4.63 -3.27 -3.98
N PHE A 175 -4.69 -2.17 -4.72
CA PHE A 175 -5.47 -2.04 -5.94
C PHE A 175 -4.57 -2.31 -7.14
N SER A 176 -5.05 -3.09 -8.11
CA SER A 176 -4.33 -3.36 -9.36
C SER A 176 -5.30 -3.34 -10.54
N VAL A 177 -4.89 -2.71 -11.64
CA VAL A 177 -5.62 -2.68 -12.91
C VAL A 177 -4.66 -2.95 -14.05
N ASN A 178 -5.11 -3.72 -15.05
CA ASN A 178 -4.39 -3.81 -16.31
C ASN A 178 -5.07 -2.90 -17.33
N TYR A 179 -4.30 -2.00 -17.94
CA TYR A 179 -4.71 -1.40 -19.20
C TYR A 179 -4.16 -2.25 -20.34
N CYS A 180 -4.80 -2.21 -21.51
CA CYS A 180 -4.34 -2.94 -22.69
C CYS A 180 -4.23 -2.02 -23.89
N ALA A 181 -3.07 -2.00 -24.54
CA ALA A 181 -2.89 -1.39 -25.86
C ALA A 181 -3.61 -2.21 -26.94
N PRO A 182 -3.97 -1.63 -28.09
CA PRO A 182 -4.59 -2.37 -29.19
C PRO A 182 -3.61 -3.35 -29.86
N GLU A 183 -2.31 -3.05 -29.79
CA GLU A 183 -1.23 -3.83 -30.41
C GLU A 183 -0.03 -3.91 -29.46
N PRO A 184 0.82 -4.94 -29.56
CA PRO A 184 2.10 -5.02 -28.85
C PRO A 184 3.01 -3.82 -29.13
N VAL A 185 3.73 -3.35 -28.11
CA VAL A 185 4.54 -2.14 -28.21
C VAL A 185 6.02 -2.51 -28.43
N LEU A 186 6.66 -1.92 -29.44
CA LEU A 186 8.08 -2.17 -29.72
C LEU A 186 8.98 -1.29 -28.85
N ALA A 187 9.85 -1.93 -28.07
CA ALA A 187 10.98 -1.29 -27.39
C ALA A 187 12.26 -1.49 -28.21
N ALA A 188 13.02 -0.41 -28.45
CA ALA A 188 14.29 -0.46 -29.17
C ALA A 188 15.37 0.29 -28.39
N ARG A 189 16.43 -0.42 -28.01
CA ARG A 189 17.59 0.09 -27.24
C ARG A 189 18.89 -0.40 -27.91
N PRO A 190 20.03 0.26 -27.71
CA PRO A 190 21.31 -0.33 -28.08
C PRO A 190 21.63 -1.55 -27.19
N TRP A 191 22.37 -2.52 -27.73
CA TRP A 191 22.54 -3.85 -27.10
C TRP A 191 23.29 -3.83 -25.76
N ASP A 192 24.16 -2.84 -25.55
CA ASP A 192 24.85 -2.58 -24.29
C ASP A 192 23.89 -2.32 -23.10
N GLN A 193 22.66 -1.88 -23.38
CA GLN A 193 21.63 -1.62 -22.39
C GLN A 193 20.70 -2.81 -22.11
N LEU A 194 20.99 -4.02 -22.61
CA LEU A 194 20.14 -5.22 -22.41
C LEU A 194 19.78 -5.48 -20.94
N GLU A 195 20.78 -5.49 -20.05
CA GLU A 195 20.54 -5.76 -18.62
C GLU A 195 19.81 -4.60 -17.91
N ALA A 196 20.04 -3.37 -18.36
CA ALA A 196 19.31 -2.19 -17.87
C ALA A 196 17.83 -2.26 -18.31
N LEU A 197 17.55 -2.65 -19.56
CA LEU A 197 16.19 -2.85 -20.05
C LEU A 197 15.49 -3.98 -19.28
N LYS A 198 16.15 -5.12 -19.00
CA LYS A 198 15.56 -6.17 -18.16
C LYS A 198 15.18 -5.67 -16.77
N ALA A 199 16.08 -4.92 -16.13
CA ALA A 199 15.83 -4.34 -14.82
C ALA A 199 14.65 -3.35 -14.86
N GLU A 200 14.58 -2.50 -15.89
CA GLU A 200 13.47 -1.58 -16.16
C GLU A 200 12.14 -2.33 -16.37
N LEU A 201 12.09 -3.31 -17.29
CA LEU A 201 10.88 -4.10 -17.56
C LEU A 201 10.41 -4.87 -16.31
N ASN A 202 11.32 -5.50 -15.56
CA ASN A 202 10.98 -6.17 -14.30
C ASN A 202 10.48 -5.18 -13.25
N ASN A 203 11.11 -4.01 -13.10
CA ASN A 203 10.68 -2.99 -12.14
C ASN A 203 9.32 -2.39 -12.50
N LEU A 204 9.02 -2.23 -13.79
CA LEU A 204 7.75 -1.73 -14.30
C LEU A 204 6.69 -2.83 -14.47
N LYS A 205 7.05 -4.10 -14.26
CA LYS A 205 6.26 -5.33 -14.47
C LYS A 205 5.69 -5.48 -15.88
N LEU A 206 6.40 -4.94 -16.86
CA LEU A 206 6.13 -5.14 -18.28
C LEU A 206 6.67 -6.50 -18.72
N LYS A 207 5.91 -7.23 -19.55
CA LYS A 207 6.33 -8.52 -20.10
C LYS A 207 6.82 -8.34 -21.53
N ALA A 208 7.86 -9.07 -21.93
CA ALA A 208 8.16 -9.31 -23.33
C ALA A 208 7.21 -10.40 -23.87
N LEU A 209 6.88 -10.35 -25.16
CA LEU A 209 6.16 -11.43 -25.84
C LEU A 209 7.08 -12.59 -26.23
N ASP A 210 8.33 -12.28 -26.58
CA ASP A 210 9.39 -13.26 -26.80
C ASP A 210 10.52 -12.99 -25.80
N GLU A 211 10.55 -13.76 -24.70
CA GLU A 211 11.62 -13.67 -23.70
C GLU A 211 12.99 -14.05 -24.28
N SER A 212 13.05 -14.76 -25.41
CA SER A 212 14.33 -15.05 -26.06
C SER A 212 14.95 -13.82 -26.72
N GLU A 213 14.18 -12.76 -27.03
CA GLU A 213 14.74 -11.44 -27.41
C GLU A 213 15.56 -10.81 -26.29
N LEU A 214 15.31 -11.21 -25.03
CA LEU A 214 16.07 -10.78 -23.84
C LEU A 214 17.19 -11.76 -23.43
N ASP A 215 17.46 -12.84 -24.17
CA ASP A 215 18.57 -13.76 -23.80
C ASP A 215 19.94 -13.16 -24.11
N SER A 216 20.76 -12.95 -23.06
CA SER A 216 22.14 -12.45 -23.16
C SER A 216 23.08 -13.39 -23.92
N LYS A 217 22.66 -14.62 -24.20
CA LYS A 217 23.40 -15.61 -25.02
C LYS A 217 23.21 -15.40 -26.52
N ARG A 218 22.27 -14.56 -26.98
CA ARG A 218 22.16 -14.20 -28.40
C ARG A 218 23.46 -13.52 -28.88
N PRO A 219 23.85 -13.69 -30.16
CA PRO A 219 25.00 -12.99 -30.72
C PRO A 219 24.81 -11.47 -30.58
N LYS A 220 25.87 -10.75 -30.19
CA LYS A 220 25.83 -9.30 -29.99
C LYS A 220 25.35 -8.61 -31.27
N GLN A 221 24.23 -7.90 -31.17
CA GLN A 221 23.71 -7.03 -32.22
C GLN A 221 24.06 -5.57 -31.92
N GLU A 222 23.93 -4.67 -32.88
CA GLU A 222 24.06 -3.22 -32.62
C GLU A 222 22.84 -2.69 -31.84
N TRP A 223 21.66 -3.24 -32.14
CA TRP A 223 20.38 -2.84 -31.57
C TRP A 223 19.62 -4.04 -31.05
N LEU A 224 19.07 -3.88 -29.84
CA LEU A 224 18.08 -4.74 -29.25
C LEU A 224 16.68 -4.23 -29.64
N GLN A 225 15.85 -5.12 -30.19
CA GLN A 225 14.43 -4.88 -30.41
C GLN A 225 13.66 -5.92 -29.60
N VAL A 226 12.73 -5.47 -28.77
CA VAL A 226 11.89 -6.35 -27.92
C VAL A 226 10.43 -5.97 -28.13
N ARG A 227 9.59 -6.94 -28.45
CA ARG A 227 8.13 -6.76 -28.48
C ARG A 227 7.57 -6.90 -27.07
N LEU A 228 7.08 -5.81 -26.50
CA LEU A 228 6.40 -5.80 -25.21
C LEU A 228 4.93 -6.20 -25.36
N ALA A 229 4.42 -6.90 -24.35
CA ALA A 229 3.02 -7.26 -24.24
C ALA A 229 2.13 -6.00 -24.24
N PRO A 230 0.93 -6.06 -24.83
CA PRO A 230 -0.01 -4.95 -24.84
C PRO A 230 -0.58 -4.66 -23.44
N GLU A 231 -0.53 -5.62 -22.51
CA GLU A 231 -0.88 -5.43 -21.10
C GLU A 231 0.11 -4.46 -20.40
N PHE A 232 -0.45 -3.41 -19.83
CA PHE A 232 0.22 -2.39 -19.05
C PHE A 232 -0.37 -2.40 -17.62
N PRO A 233 0.32 -3.02 -16.64
CA PRO A 233 -0.18 -3.12 -15.28
C PRO A 233 0.08 -1.84 -14.49
N VAL A 234 -0.96 -1.36 -13.79
CA VAL A 234 -0.91 -0.24 -12.85
C VAL A 234 -1.29 -0.74 -11.47
N HIS A 235 -0.50 -0.36 -10.47
CA HIS A 235 -0.69 -0.82 -9.09
C HIS A 235 -0.70 0.36 -8.13
N LEU A 236 -1.59 0.32 -7.14
CA LEU A 236 -1.58 1.19 -5.97
C LEU A 236 -1.60 0.31 -4.71
N ARG A 237 -0.79 0.63 -3.71
CA ARG A 237 -0.80 0.01 -2.38
C ARG A 237 -0.92 1.08 -1.32
N PHE A 238 -1.91 0.93 -0.46
CA PHE A 238 -2.17 1.77 0.71
C PHE A 238 -1.74 0.96 1.93
N GLN A 239 -0.64 1.33 2.59
CA GLN A 239 -0.09 0.63 3.74
C GLN A 239 -0.26 1.48 5.00
N ALA A 240 -0.92 0.96 6.03
CA ALA A 240 -1.04 1.64 7.31
C ALA A 240 0.30 1.64 8.04
N ASN A 241 0.82 2.84 8.31
CA ASN A 241 2.00 3.04 9.14
C ASN A 241 1.53 3.36 10.57
N TYR A 242 1.32 2.34 11.38
CA TYR A 242 0.78 2.50 12.74
C TYR A 242 1.70 3.32 13.67
N ASP A 243 3.02 3.18 13.50
CA ASP A 243 4.04 3.92 14.26
C ASP A 243 4.02 5.42 13.93
N LYS A 244 3.90 5.77 12.65
CA LYS A 244 3.92 7.17 12.18
C LYS A 244 2.53 7.77 11.92
N GLY A 245 1.46 6.99 12.05
CA GLY A 245 0.07 7.47 12.06
C GLY A 245 -0.54 7.85 10.72
N HIS A 246 0.07 7.45 9.61
CA HIS A 246 -0.37 7.81 8.26
C HIS A 246 -0.44 6.58 7.36
N ILE A 247 -0.96 6.77 6.15
CA ILE A 247 -0.98 5.74 5.12
C ILE A 247 0.16 6.05 4.14
N ASP A 248 1.10 5.12 4.02
CA ASP A 248 2.10 5.10 2.96
C ASP A 248 1.41 4.60 1.68
N VAL A 249 1.26 5.49 0.68
CA VAL A 249 0.60 5.21 -0.60
C VAL A 249 1.66 5.05 -1.67
N MET A 250 1.88 3.82 -2.12
CA MET A 250 2.81 3.51 -3.19
C MET A 250 2.04 3.31 -4.49
N SER A 251 2.50 3.88 -5.60
CA SER A 251 1.95 3.57 -6.91
C SER A 251 3.05 3.18 -7.90
N ARG A 252 2.70 2.31 -8.85
CA ARG A 252 3.52 1.93 -10.00
C ARG A 252 2.70 2.22 -11.24
N ASN A 253 3.31 2.88 -12.23
CA ASN A 253 2.73 3.15 -13.55
C ASN A 253 1.44 4.02 -13.55
N LEU A 254 1.17 4.81 -12.50
CA LEU A 254 -0.12 5.51 -12.32
C LEU A 254 -0.32 6.75 -13.22
N LEU A 255 0.65 7.66 -13.27
CA LEU A 255 0.61 8.84 -14.16
C LEU A 255 1.62 8.73 -15.31
N ALA A 256 2.76 8.10 -15.03
CA ALA A 256 3.86 7.85 -15.94
C ALA A 256 4.50 6.51 -15.54
N PHE A 257 5.42 6.00 -16.36
CA PHE A 257 6.24 4.85 -15.98
C PHE A 257 7.09 5.18 -14.74
N GLY A 258 7.23 4.19 -13.86
CA GLY A 258 8.02 4.29 -12.65
C GLY A 258 7.23 3.95 -11.40
N ILE A 259 7.87 4.18 -10.25
CA ILE A 259 7.27 4.05 -8.92
C ILE A 259 7.21 5.45 -8.31
N SER A 260 6.08 5.76 -7.68
CA SER A 260 5.89 6.99 -6.90
C SER A 260 5.42 6.62 -5.49
N ALA A 261 5.88 7.37 -4.50
CA ALA A 261 5.48 7.20 -3.12
C ALA A 261 4.84 8.51 -2.62
N TYR A 262 3.74 8.37 -1.88
CA TYR A 262 2.98 9.47 -1.32
C TYR A 262 2.59 9.16 0.12
N LYS A 263 2.40 10.21 0.91
CA LYS A 263 1.86 10.19 2.25
C LYS A 263 0.43 10.69 2.23
N LEU A 264 -0.44 9.99 2.96
CA LEU A 264 -1.85 10.30 3.08
C LEU A 264 -2.27 10.25 4.55
N GLN A 265 -2.92 11.30 5.06
CA GLN A 265 -3.45 11.28 6.42
C GLN A 265 -4.80 10.53 6.48
N PRO A 266 -5.12 9.81 7.57
CA PRO A 266 -6.39 9.11 7.72
C PRO A 266 -7.62 10.02 7.56
N GLU A 267 -7.51 11.26 8.05
CA GLU A 267 -8.54 12.27 8.01
C GLU A 267 -8.80 12.82 6.59
N GLU A 268 -7.82 12.74 5.69
CA GLU A 268 -7.95 13.19 4.28
C GLU A 268 -8.60 12.13 3.38
N VAL A 269 -8.80 10.90 3.89
CA VAL A 269 -9.53 9.82 3.21
C VAL A 269 -11.05 10.09 3.24
N THR A 270 -11.43 11.02 2.36
CA THR A 270 -12.78 11.51 2.11
C THR A 270 -13.34 10.95 0.79
N SER A 271 -14.66 10.95 0.62
CA SER A 271 -15.29 10.51 -0.63
C SER A 271 -14.78 11.32 -1.83
N ALA A 272 -14.64 12.65 -1.70
CA ALA A 272 -14.18 13.51 -2.78
C ALA A 272 -12.74 13.16 -3.25
N MET A 273 -11.83 12.92 -2.30
CA MET A 273 -10.45 12.48 -2.60
C MET A 273 -10.44 11.14 -3.36
N LEU A 274 -11.29 10.19 -2.94
CA LEU A 274 -11.41 8.88 -3.57
C LEU A 274 -12.05 9.00 -4.97
N ASP A 275 -13.09 9.81 -5.13
CA ASP A 275 -13.73 10.11 -6.42
C ASP A 275 -12.73 10.73 -7.40
N ASP A 276 -11.90 11.68 -6.96
CA ASP A 276 -10.85 12.28 -7.78
C ASP A 276 -9.77 11.26 -8.18
N LEU A 277 -9.37 10.37 -7.26
CA LEU A 277 -8.45 9.27 -7.58
C LEU A 277 -9.07 8.29 -8.60
N GLY A 278 -10.37 7.99 -8.47
CA GLY A 278 -11.12 7.21 -9.45
C GLY A 278 -11.19 7.88 -10.83
N ARG A 279 -11.34 9.22 -10.88
CA ARG A 279 -11.26 10.00 -12.13
C ARG A 279 -9.87 9.91 -12.76
N VAL A 280 -8.79 9.95 -11.98
CA VAL A 280 -7.42 9.77 -12.49
C VAL A 280 -7.21 8.39 -13.10
N LEU A 281 -7.65 7.33 -12.40
CA LEU A 281 -7.55 5.93 -12.86
C LEU A 281 -8.39 5.63 -14.10
N LEU A 282 -9.46 6.39 -14.32
CA LEU A 282 -10.29 6.32 -15.54
C LEU A 282 -9.84 7.32 -16.62
N SER A 283 -8.67 7.96 -16.48
CA SER A 283 -8.15 8.97 -17.41
C SER A 283 -9.09 10.17 -17.64
N ARG A 284 -9.95 10.49 -16.66
CA ARG A 284 -10.86 11.65 -16.65
C ARG A 284 -10.28 12.86 -15.90
N ALA A 285 -9.12 12.69 -15.26
CA ALA A 285 -8.35 13.74 -14.61
C ALA A 285 -6.85 13.48 -14.75
N ASP A 286 -6.04 14.53 -14.90
CA ASP A 286 -4.59 14.42 -15.09
C ASP A 286 -3.75 14.73 -13.85
N LYS A 287 -4.40 15.17 -12.77
CA LYS A 287 -3.74 15.55 -11.51
C LYS A 287 -4.22 14.63 -10.39
N LEU A 288 -3.30 14.19 -9.55
CA LEU A 288 -3.64 13.47 -8.32
C LEU A 288 -4.34 14.41 -7.32
N PRO A 289 -5.16 13.86 -6.41
CA PRO A 289 -5.72 14.63 -5.29
C PRO A 289 -4.61 15.29 -4.47
N SER A 290 -4.83 16.53 -4.03
CA SER A 290 -3.85 17.30 -3.24
C SER A 290 -3.51 16.68 -1.88
N ALA A 291 -4.36 15.75 -1.39
CA ALA A 291 -4.12 14.94 -0.19
C ALA A 291 -3.01 13.89 -0.35
N LEU A 292 -2.58 13.58 -1.58
CA LEU A 292 -1.43 12.71 -1.83
C LEU A 292 -0.15 13.56 -1.89
N LEU A 293 0.42 13.82 -0.71
CA LEU A 293 1.69 14.54 -0.59
C LEU A 293 2.84 13.62 -1.03
N PRO A 294 3.77 14.03 -1.91
CA PRO A 294 4.91 13.18 -2.27
C PRO A 294 5.78 12.90 -1.03
N LEU A 295 6.33 11.68 -0.96
CA LEU A 295 7.31 11.24 0.05
C LEU A 295 8.75 11.59 -0.36
#